data_AF-A0A7R9QWC1-F1
#
_entry.id   AF-A0A7R9QWC1-F1
#
_cell.length_a   1.000
_cell.length_b   1.000
_cell.length_c   1.000
_cell.angle_alpha   90.00
_cell.angle_beta   90.00
_cell.angle_gamma   90.00
#
_symmetry.space_group_name_H-M   'P 1'
#
loop_
_entity.id
_entity.type
_entity.pdbx_description
1 polymer ?
#
loop_
_entity_poly.entity_id
_entity_poly.type
_entity_poly.pdbx_seq_one_letter_code
_entity_poly.pdbx_strand_id
1 'polypeptide(L)'
;FIVFFEFQIIDHDLTLTASTRASTGEGLHCCHEEARRATKIRHPACKPILIPRDDPFYSQHNHFCNNFVRNAAGPKYDCNLGKLRVDKVNGYEFLPFDTQNRSDECEWSDESIYQETRRIVAAEIQTITYNEWMPLIIGRSVMKEFNLLTKPNGYTYDYDNHLNPGIFNEFATAVYRFHTLIQGLLRLLNNAGQVTQTIQLRKHFNNPSAMYRKGAFDEFLNGYTGNPTQTFDQFFTEDITNHLFQEHNSRFGMDLIALNIQRVHYIKFPNQMA
;
A
#
# COMPACT_ATOMS: atom_id res chain seq x y z
N PHE A 1 6.93 -15.12 1.96
CA PHE A 1 5.77 -14.26 1.71
C PHE A 1 5.88 -12.99 2.57
N ILE A 2 6.50 -13.11 3.74
CA ILE A 2 6.77 -12.02 4.69
C ILE A 2 7.38 -10.77 4.04
N VAL A 3 8.33 -10.90 3.11
CA VAL A 3 8.94 -9.76 2.40
C VAL A 3 7.90 -8.88 1.68
N PHE A 4 6.89 -9.49 1.06
CA PHE A 4 5.80 -8.73 0.43
C PHE A 4 4.84 -8.14 1.46
N PHE A 5 4.59 -8.86 2.56
CA PHE A 5 3.70 -8.40 3.62
C PHE A 5 4.29 -7.17 4.36
N GLU A 6 5.59 -7.20 4.68
CA GLU A 6 6.33 -6.07 5.22
C GLU A 6 6.28 -4.87 4.28
N PHE A 7 6.45 -5.11 2.97
CA PHE A 7 6.30 -4.07 1.96
C PHE A 7 4.92 -3.38 2.03
N GLN A 8 3.82 -4.13 2.17
CA GLN A 8 2.47 -3.55 2.32
C GLN A 8 2.32 -2.71 3.59
N ILE A 9 2.93 -3.14 4.71
CA ILE A 9 2.92 -2.36 5.96
C ILE A 9 3.65 -1.04 5.75
N ILE A 10 4.84 -1.08 5.15
CA ILE A 10 5.66 0.12 4.90
C ILE A 10 4.95 1.06 3.91
N ASP A 11 4.36 0.54 2.82
CA ASP A 11 3.61 1.36 1.87
C ASP A 11 2.45 2.09 2.54
N HIS A 12 1.71 1.40 3.41
CA HIS A 12 0.57 1.98 4.13
C HIS A 12 0.99 2.95 5.26
N ASP A 13 2.23 2.88 5.75
CA ASP A 13 2.81 3.86 6.68
C ASP A 13 3.36 5.10 5.95
N LEU A 14 3.74 4.98 4.68
CA LEU A 14 4.29 6.09 3.90
C LEU A 14 3.24 6.81 3.05
N THR A 15 2.29 6.08 2.46
CA THR A 15 1.41 6.63 1.43
C THR A 15 -0.03 6.15 1.57
N LEU A 16 -0.96 7.10 1.45
CA LEU A 16 -2.38 6.81 1.33
C LEU A 16 -3.01 7.92 0.53
N THR A 17 -3.34 7.60 -0.71
CA THR A 17 -3.90 8.61 -1.59
C THR A 17 -5.41 8.65 -1.53
N ALA A 18 -5.93 9.86 -1.33
CA ALA A 18 -7.35 10.10 -1.37
C ALA A 18 -7.91 10.02 -2.80
N SER A 19 -9.00 9.29 -3.00
CA SER A 19 -9.81 9.38 -4.22
C SER A 19 -10.76 10.58 -4.16
N THR A 20 -11.08 11.15 -5.32
CA THR A 20 -12.12 12.19 -5.42
C THR A 20 -13.49 11.59 -5.06
N ARG A 21 -14.28 12.33 -4.29
CA ARG A 21 -15.63 11.94 -3.85
C ARG A 21 -16.68 12.91 -4.38
N ALA A 22 -17.94 12.50 -4.38
CA ALA A 22 -19.06 13.39 -4.64
C ALA A 22 -19.17 14.48 -3.56
N SER A 23 -19.93 15.55 -3.84
CA SER A 23 -20.22 16.60 -2.84
C SER A 23 -20.94 16.07 -1.59
N THR A 24 -21.62 14.93 -1.71
CA THR A 24 -22.27 14.19 -0.61
C THR A 24 -21.29 13.36 0.23
N GLY A 25 -20.02 13.26 -0.17
CA GLY A 25 -19.01 12.39 0.44
C GLY A 25 -18.98 10.95 -0.10
N GLU A 26 -19.95 10.59 -0.94
CA GLU A 26 -20.04 9.24 -1.54
C GLU A 26 -18.92 8.99 -2.57
N GLY A 27 -18.59 7.71 -2.75
CA GLY A 27 -17.65 7.27 -3.79
C GLY A 27 -18.25 7.45 -5.19
N LEU A 28 -17.43 7.84 -6.16
CA LEU A 28 -17.89 7.99 -7.54
C LEU A 28 -17.89 6.64 -8.27
N HIS A 29 -19.00 6.33 -8.94
CA HIS A 29 -19.13 5.17 -9.82
C HIS A 29 -19.09 5.60 -11.28
N CYS A 30 -17.95 5.34 -11.92
CA CYS A 30 -17.60 5.85 -13.24
C CYS A 30 -17.72 4.82 -14.37
N CYS A 31 -17.88 3.53 -14.04
CA CYS A 31 -18.14 2.48 -15.02
C CYS A 31 -19.63 2.16 -15.07
N HIS A 32 -20.35 2.76 -16.01
CA HIS A 32 -21.77 2.50 -16.27
C HIS A 32 -21.98 2.31 -17.78
N GLU A 33 -23.18 1.91 -18.23
CA GLU A 33 -23.47 1.60 -19.65
C GLU A 33 -23.00 2.69 -20.62
N GLU A 34 -23.15 3.95 -20.23
CA GLU A 34 -22.78 5.10 -21.06
C GLU A 34 -21.26 5.41 -21.04
N ALA A 35 -20.44 4.63 -20.33
CA ALA A 35 -18.99 4.84 -20.25
C ALA A 35 -18.29 4.72 -21.63
N ARG A 36 -18.90 4.01 -22.58
CA ARG A 36 -18.45 3.97 -23.99
C ARG A 36 -18.92 5.16 -24.83
N ARG A 37 -19.96 5.89 -24.41
CA ARG A 37 -20.52 7.04 -25.15
C ARG A 37 -19.90 8.34 -24.61
N ALA A 38 -19.09 9.03 -25.42
CA ALA A 38 -18.43 10.29 -25.06
C ALA A 38 -19.39 11.50 -24.91
N THR A 39 -20.70 11.28 -25.05
CA THR A 39 -21.71 12.32 -25.28
C THR A 39 -22.40 12.85 -24.02
N LYS A 40 -22.01 12.42 -22.81
CA LYS A 40 -22.64 12.85 -21.55
C LYS A 40 -21.67 13.54 -20.61
N ILE A 41 -22.19 14.51 -19.87
CA ILE A 41 -21.51 15.21 -18.78
C ILE A 41 -21.13 14.16 -17.73
N ARG A 42 -19.85 13.80 -17.66
CA ARG A 42 -19.28 12.94 -16.62
C ARG A 42 -18.62 13.80 -15.57
N HIS A 43 -18.60 13.32 -14.33
CA HIS A 43 -17.80 13.96 -13.30
C HIS A 43 -16.33 14.07 -13.79
N PRO A 44 -15.65 15.22 -13.65
CA PRO A 44 -14.29 15.41 -14.19
C PRO A 44 -13.24 14.42 -13.66
N ALA A 45 -13.50 13.83 -12.49
CA ALA A 45 -12.68 12.78 -11.90
C ALA A 45 -12.93 11.37 -12.47
N CYS A 46 -14.01 11.15 -13.23
CA CYS A 46 -14.33 9.83 -13.77
C CYS A 46 -13.48 9.48 -15.00
N LYS A 47 -12.70 8.41 -14.89
CA LYS A 47 -11.82 7.90 -15.95
C LYS A 47 -11.87 6.37 -16.03
N PRO A 48 -13.05 5.79 -16.34
CA PRO A 48 -13.22 4.34 -16.37
C PRO A 48 -12.21 3.68 -17.32
N ILE A 49 -11.73 2.52 -16.93
CA ILE A 49 -10.81 1.71 -17.77
C ILE A 49 -11.68 0.92 -18.71
N LEU A 50 -11.68 1.24 -20.01
CA LEU A 50 -12.47 0.51 -20.99
C LEU A 50 -11.79 -0.83 -21.29
N ILE A 51 -12.57 -1.91 -21.26
CA ILE A 51 -12.10 -3.25 -21.53
C ILE A 51 -12.26 -3.54 -23.04
N PRO A 52 -11.21 -4.05 -23.72
CA PRO A 52 -11.30 -4.49 -25.11
C PRO A 52 -12.40 -5.52 -25.32
N ARG A 53 -13.00 -5.55 -26.52
CA ARG A 53 -14.09 -6.52 -26.80
C ARG A 53 -13.58 -7.95 -26.90
N ASP A 54 -12.31 -8.09 -27.28
CA ASP A 54 -11.53 -9.31 -27.44
C ASP A 54 -10.74 -9.67 -26.18
N ASP A 55 -11.02 -9.02 -25.04
CA ASP A 55 -10.41 -9.40 -23.76
C ASP A 55 -10.72 -10.87 -23.44
N PRO A 56 -9.71 -11.71 -23.16
CA PRO A 56 -9.89 -13.16 -23.04
C PRO A 56 -10.75 -13.57 -21.85
N PHE A 57 -10.84 -12.75 -20.80
CA PHE A 57 -11.53 -13.08 -19.55
C PHE A 57 -12.84 -12.32 -19.41
N TYR A 58 -12.82 -11.00 -19.54
CA TYR A 58 -13.98 -10.14 -19.28
C TYR A 58 -15.04 -10.21 -20.38
N SER A 59 -14.68 -10.55 -21.62
CA SER A 59 -15.64 -10.76 -22.71
C SER A 59 -16.67 -11.85 -22.39
N GLN A 60 -16.26 -12.89 -21.66
CA GLN A 60 -17.12 -13.99 -21.23
C GLN A 60 -18.16 -13.57 -20.17
N HIS A 61 -17.96 -12.42 -19.54
CA HIS A 61 -18.77 -11.90 -18.45
C HIS A 61 -19.61 -10.68 -18.86
N ASN A 62 -19.61 -10.31 -20.14
CA ASN A 62 -20.20 -9.06 -20.65
C ASN A 62 -19.71 -7.80 -19.89
N HIS A 63 -18.51 -7.86 -19.31
CA HIS A 63 -17.94 -6.76 -18.54
C HIS A 63 -17.09 -5.88 -19.46
N PHE A 64 -17.37 -4.58 -19.49
CA PHE A 64 -16.84 -3.69 -20.52
C PHE A 64 -16.04 -2.49 -19.99
N CYS A 65 -16.03 -2.27 -18.67
CA CYS A 65 -15.11 -1.33 -18.05
C CYS A 65 -14.81 -1.68 -16.59
N ASN A 66 -13.64 -1.31 -16.09
CA ASN A 66 -13.37 -1.26 -14.64
C ASN A 66 -13.61 0.15 -14.11
N ASN A 67 -14.20 0.24 -12.90
CA ASN A 67 -14.43 1.53 -12.25
C ASN A 67 -13.08 2.18 -11.89
N PHE A 68 -12.91 3.44 -12.27
CA PHE A 68 -11.72 4.21 -11.90
C PHE A 68 -12.06 5.68 -11.71
N VAL A 69 -11.65 6.19 -10.55
CA VAL A 69 -11.84 7.58 -10.12
C VAL A 69 -10.46 8.19 -9.91
N ARG A 70 -10.24 9.38 -10.46
CA ARG A 70 -9.00 10.13 -10.26
C ARG A 70 -8.83 10.47 -8.77
N ASN A 71 -7.57 10.43 -8.34
CA ASN A 71 -7.18 10.89 -7.02
C ASN A 71 -7.59 12.35 -6.81
N ALA A 72 -7.86 12.69 -5.55
CA ALA A 72 -8.14 14.06 -5.14
C ALA A 72 -6.91 14.94 -5.38
N ALA A 73 -7.18 16.15 -5.87
CA ALA A 73 -6.18 17.19 -6.02
C ALA A 73 -5.78 17.75 -4.65
N GLY A 74 -4.48 17.85 -4.41
CA GLY A 74 -3.89 18.50 -3.26
C GLY A 74 -3.62 19.98 -3.50
N PRO A 75 -3.53 20.77 -2.41
CA PRO A 75 -3.10 22.16 -2.49
C PRO A 75 -1.66 22.22 -3.00
N LYS A 76 -1.36 23.20 -3.85
CA LYS A 76 0.00 23.60 -4.20
C LYS A 76 0.62 24.39 -3.06
N TYR A 77 1.94 24.58 -3.14
CA TYR A 77 2.70 25.45 -2.23
C TYR A 77 2.18 26.90 -2.14
N ASP A 78 1.47 27.38 -3.18
CA ASP A 78 0.78 28.68 -3.21
C ASP A 78 -0.68 28.62 -2.71
N CYS A 79 -1.06 27.55 -2.01
CA CYS A 79 -2.42 27.26 -1.50
C CYS A 79 -3.52 27.21 -2.56
N ASN A 80 -3.18 27.29 -3.85
CA ASN A 80 -4.12 27.05 -4.94
C ASN A 80 -4.30 25.54 -5.14
N LEU A 81 -5.53 25.10 -5.43
CA LEU A 81 -5.75 23.72 -5.84
C LEU A 81 -4.97 23.43 -7.12
N GLY A 82 -4.13 22.40 -7.10
CA GLY A 82 -3.32 22.01 -8.23
C GLY A 82 -3.30 20.52 -8.48
N LYS A 83 -2.42 20.10 -9.39
CA LYS A 83 -2.32 18.70 -9.81
C LYS A 83 -1.55 17.81 -8.83
N LEU A 84 -1.25 18.32 -7.63
CA LEU A 84 -0.62 17.52 -6.58
C LEU A 84 -1.62 16.52 -6.03
N ARG A 85 -1.11 15.47 -5.40
CA ARG A 85 -1.88 14.42 -4.75
C ARG A 85 -1.95 14.73 -3.26
N VAL A 86 -3.08 14.43 -2.62
CA VAL A 86 -3.15 14.43 -1.15
C VAL A 86 -2.74 13.06 -0.67
N ASP A 87 -1.59 12.99 -0.01
CA ASP A 87 -1.24 11.87 0.85
C ASP A 87 -1.82 12.13 2.24
N LYS A 88 -2.61 11.16 2.71
CA LYS A 88 -3.36 11.23 3.96
C LYS A 88 -2.63 10.62 5.15
N VAL A 89 -1.42 10.11 4.93
CA VAL A 89 -0.59 9.60 6.02
C VAL A 89 0.25 10.74 6.56
N ASN A 90 0.45 10.74 7.87
CA ASN A 90 1.24 11.76 8.53
C ASN A 90 2.69 11.70 8.03
N GLY A 91 3.28 12.86 7.72
CA GLY A 91 4.73 12.97 7.80
C GLY A 91 5.15 12.70 9.23
N TYR A 92 6.19 11.89 9.44
CA TYR A 92 6.69 11.55 10.77
C TYR A 92 7.02 12.83 11.55
N GLU A 93 6.28 13.09 12.62
CA GLU A 93 6.56 14.17 13.55
C GLU A 93 7.45 13.57 14.66
N PHE A 94 8.75 13.87 14.62
CA PHE A 94 9.69 13.44 15.66
C PHE A 94 9.35 14.19 16.95
N LEU A 95 8.68 13.51 17.89
CA LEU A 95 8.44 14.08 19.22
C LEU A 95 9.78 14.19 19.98
N PRO A 96 10.13 15.38 20.51
CA PRO A 96 11.33 15.55 21.32
C PRO A 96 11.31 14.68 22.57
N PHE A 97 12.49 14.21 22.99
CA PHE A 97 12.68 13.57 24.29
C PHE A 97 12.43 14.61 25.38
N ASP A 98 11.30 14.52 26.11
CA ASP A 98 11.14 15.32 27.32
C ASP A 98 11.97 14.67 28.44
N THR A 99 13.11 15.28 28.77
CA THR A 99 13.97 14.85 29.87
C THR A 99 13.75 15.68 31.14
N GLN A 100 12.70 16.49 31.23
CA GLN A 100 12.42 17.28 32.43
C GLN A 100 11.50 16.52 33.41
N ASN A 101 11.95 16.48 34.67
CA ASN A 101 11.31 15.85 35.84
C ASN A 101 11.38 14.33 35.95
N ARG A 102 12.59 13.85 36.28
CA ARG A 102 12.73 12.65 37.11
C ARG A 102 12.53 13.04 38.58
N SER A 103 11.29 13.35 38.96
CA SER A 103 10.84 13.49 40.34
C SER A 103 10.24 12.17 40.81
N ASP A 104 10.59 11.75 42.02
CA ASP A 104 10.36 10.44 42.64
C ASP A 104 8.88 10.07 42.93
N GLU A 105 8.00 10.14 41.93
CA GLU A 105 6.70 9.45 41.90
C GLU A 105 6.60 8.67 40.58
N CYS A 106 6.79 7.36 40.67
CA CYS A 106 6.92 6.45 39.53
C CYS A 106 5.54 6.06 38.97
N GLU A 107 4.71 7.04 38.61
CA GLU A 107 3.48 6.80 37.86
C GLU A 107 3.50 7.66 36.59
N TRP A 108 3.83 7.03 35.48
CA TRP A 108 3.61 7.65 34.17
C TRP A 108 2.11 7.87 33.96
N SER A 109 1.75 9.02 33.41
CA SER A 109 0.38 9.24 32.95
C SER A 109 0.06 8.34 31.75
N ASP A 110 -1.22 8.05 31.49
CA ASP A 110 -1.65 7.28 30.32
C ASP A 110 -1.12 7.89 29.00
N GLU A 111 -1.02 9.21 28.91
CA GLU A 111 -0.45 9.91 27.74
C GLU A 111 1.05 9.64 27.60
N SER A 112 1.80 9.70 28.70
CA SER A 112 3.23 9.35 28.71
C SER A 112 3.45 7.90 28.27
N ILE A 113 2.64 6.98 28.79
CA ILE A 113 2.68 5.56 28.39
C ILE A 113 2.40 5.41 26.90
N TYR A 114 1.37 6.08 26.39
CA TYR A 114 1.00 6.03 24.98
C TYR A 114 2.11 6.58 24.07
N GLN A 115 2.66 7.76 24.35
CA GLN A 115 3.68 8.37 23.49
C GLN A 115 5.01 7.61 23.51
N GLU A 116 5.45 7.12 24.68
CA GLU A 116 6.66 6.30 24.75
C GLU A 116 6.47 4.94 24.06
N THR A 117 5.29 4.32 24.19
CA THR A 117 4.97 3.09 23.46
C THR A 117 4.96 3.33 21.94
N ARG A 118 4.28 4.39 21.49
CA ARG A 118 4.23 4.79 20.08
C ARG A 118 5.63 5.03 19.52
N ARG A 119 6.50 5.67 20.30
CA ARG A 119 7.88 5.96 19.94
C ARG A 119 8.72 4.70 19.77
N ILE A 120 8.58 3.73 20.66
CA ILE A 120 9.27 2.43 20.57
C ILE A 120 8.79 1.68 19.32
N VAL A 121 7.49 1.57 19.10
CA VAL A 121 6.93 0.89 17.91
C VAL A 121 7.40 1.54 16.61
N ALA A 122 7.46 2.88 16.56
CA ALA A 122 8.01 3.58 15.40
C ALA A 122 9.49 3.24 15.16
N ALA A 123 10.30 3.15 16.22
CA ALA A 123 11.70 2.75 16.12
C ALA A 123 11.86 1.28 15.67
N GLU A 124 10.97 0.37 16.10
CA GLU A 124 10.94 -1.01 15.64
C GLU A 124 10.66 -1.09 14.13
N ILE A 125 9.63 -0.38 13.64
CA ILE A 125 9.27 -0.33 12.21
C ILE A 125 10.43 0.23 11.39
N GLN A 126 11.05 1.33 11.83
CA GLN A 126 12.22 1.91 11.15
C GLN A 126 13.40 0.94 11.12
N THR A 127 13.67 0.24 12.23
CA THR A 127 14.76 -0.72 12.32
C THR A 127 14.53 -1.89 11.37
N ILE A 128 13.35 -2.52 11.40
CA ILE A 128 13.00 -3.62 10.47
C ILE A 128 13.13 -3.15 9.02
N THR A 129 12.61 -1.94 8.71
CA THR A 129 12.65 -1.38 7.36
C THR A 129 14.08 -1.19 6.85
N TYR A 130 14.93 -0.48 7.58
CA TYR A 130 16.28 -0.12 7.11
C TYR A 130 17.33 -1.21 7.33
N ASN A 131 17.20 -2.02 8.38
CA ASN A 131 18.17 -3.06 8.72
C ASN A 131 17.90 -4.39 8.01
N GLU A 132 16.62 -4.74 7.83
CA GLU A 132 16.23 -6.07 7.33
C GLU A 132 15.65 -5.99 5.92
N TRP A 133 14.63 -5.16 5.70
CA TRP A 133 13.88 -5.15 4.45
C TRP A 133 14.60 -4.44 3.30
N MET A 134 15.01 -3.17 3.46
CA MET A 134 15.64 -2.37 2.39
C MET A 134 16.91 -3.02 1.82
N PRO A 135 17.83 -3.61 2.61
CA PRO A 135 19.00 -4.29 2.07
C PRO A 135 18.67 -5.48 1.16
N LEU A 136 17.51 -6.14 1.35
CA LEU A 136 17.04 -7.21 0.47
C LEU A 136 16.50 -6.67 -0.86
N ILE A 137 15.93 -5.46 -0.86
CA ILE A 137 15.28 -4.86 -2.03
C ILE A 137 16.26 -4.11 -2.92
N ILE A 138 17.02 -3.18 -2.36
CA ILE A 138 17.94 -2.31 -3.13
C ILE A 138 19.40 -2.74 -3.04
N GLY A 139 19.70 -3.73 -2.20
CA GLY A 139 21.04 -4.29 -2.04
C GLY A 139 21.94 -3.46 -1.11
N ARG A 140 22.87 -4.15 -0.43
CA ARG A 140 23.80 -3.53 0.52
C ARG A 140 24.73 -2.47 -0.10
N SER A 141 25.04 -2.58 -1.40
CA SER A 141 25.89 -1.60 -2.10
C SER A 141 25.22 -0.22 -2.16
N VAL A 142 23.96 -0.18 -2.58
CA VAL A 142 23.16 1.06 -2.66
C VAL A 142 22.92 1.62 -1.26
N MET A 143 22.59 0.76 -0.29
CA MET A 143 22.46 1.18 1.11
C MET A 143 23.72 1.88 1.63
N LYS A 144 24.92 1.41 1.26
CA LYS A 144 26.18 2.03 1.64
C LYS A 144 26.42 3.36 0.91
N GLU A 145 26.14 3.40 -0.39
CA GLU A 145 26.30 4.59 -1.23
C GLU A 145 25.47 5.77 -0.71
N PHE A 146 24.23 5.52 -0.29
CA PHE A 146 23.32 6.52 0.25
C PHE A 146 23.37 6.66 1.78
N ASN A 147 24.34 6.01 2.45
CA ASN A 147 24.52 6.04 3.91
C ASN A 147 23.26 5.64 4.70
N LEU A 148 22.54 4.61 4.24
CA LEU A 148 21.29 4.12 4.81
C LEU A 148 21.48 2.93 5.77
N LEU A 149 22.72 2.46 5.94
CA LEU A 149 23.03 1.34 6.82
C LEU A 149 22.90 1.76 8.29
N THR A 150 22.14 0.99 9.06
CA THR A 150 21.98 1.21 10.50
C THR A 150 23.28 0.94 11.25
N LYS A 151 23.51 1.67 12.35
CA LYS A 151 24.62 1.41 13.26
C LYS A 151 24.26 0.26 14.21
N PRO A 152 25.21 -0.65 14.54
CA PRO A 152 24.95 -1.72 15.51
C PRO A 152 24.80 -1.19 16.93
N ASN A 153 25.31 0.02 17.22
CA ASN A 153 25.24 0.67 18.52
C ASN A 153 25.34 2.20 18.39
N GLY A 154 24.86 2.89 19.43
CA GLY A 154 24.89 4.35 19.53
C GLY A 154 23.85 5.06 18.64
N TYR A 155 24.01 6.37 18.50
CA TYR A 155 23.07 7.23 17.77
C TYR A 155 23.62 7.62 16.39
N THR A 156 22.71 7.88 15.47
CA THR A 156 23.00 8.65 14.26
C THR A 156 22.73 10.14 14.52
N TYR A 157 23.45 10.99 13.80
CA TYR A 157 23.36 12.46 13.89
C TYR A 157 23.21 13.06 12.49
N ASP A 158 22.58 12.30 11.59
CA ASP A 158 22.34 12.61 10.18
C ASP A 158 21.01 13.36 9.96
N TYR A 159 20.33 13.77 11.04
CA TYR A 159 19.15 14.61 10.94
C TYR A 159 19.49 15.95 10.29
N ASP A 160 18.79 16.26 9.20
CA ASP A 160 18.87 17.51 8.48
C ASP A 160 17.48 18.16 8.43
N ASN A 161 17.34 19.32 9.05
CA ASN A 161 16.08 20.07 9.09
C ASN A 161 15.77 20.82 7.77
N HIS A 162 16.71 20.84 6.82
CA HIS A 162 16.52 21.39 5.49
C HIS A 162 16.09 20.33 4.47
N LEU A 163 16.09 19.05 4.85
CA LEU A 163 15.60 17.96 4.01
C LEU A 163 14.08 18.04 3.88
N ASN A 164 13.58 17.88 2.65
CA ASN A 164 12.16 17.73 2.40
C ASN A 164 11.75 16.26 2.60
N PRO A 165 10.95 15.91 3.62
CA PRO A 165 10.51 14.54 3.88
C PRO A 165 9.34 14.10 2.98
N GLY A 166 8.88 14.96 2.07
CA GLY A 166 7.75 14.69 1.19
C GLY A 166 8.00 13.52 0.25
N ILE A 167 7.03 12.61 0.16
CA ILE A 167 7.10 11.46 -0.74
C ILE A 167 6.89 11.91 -2.19
N PHE A 168 7.76 11.44 -3.09
CA PHE A 168 7.61 11.69 -4.52
C PHE A 168 6.36 11.00 -5.10
N ASN A 169 5.65 11.66 -6.02
CA ASN A 169 4.46 11.08 -6.64
C ASN A 169 4.76 9.80 -7.43
N GLU A 170 5.94 9.77 -8.05
CA GLU A 170 6.56 8.64 -8.73
C GLU A 170 6.64 7.43 -7.79
N PHE A 171 7.11 7.67 -6.57
CA PHE A 171 7.27 6.66 -5.56
C PHE A 171 5.92 6.09 -5.10
N ALA A 172 4.99 6.97 -4.70
CA ALA A 172 3.64 6.61 -4.24
C ALA A 172 2.75 5.96 -5.33
N THR A 173 3.12 6.09 -6.61
CA THR A 173 2.26 5.66 -7.72
C THR A 173 2.83 4.52 -8.55
N ALA A 174 4.14 4.40 -8.68
CA ALA A 174 4.76 3.41 -9.55
C ALA A 174 5.76 2.52 -8.82
N VAL A 175 6.67 3.11 -8.04
CA VAL A 175 7.83 2.37 -7.49
C VAL A 175 7.40 1.41 -6.37
N TYR A 176 6.58 1.87 -5.43
CA TYR A 176 6.06 1.04 -4.33
C TYR A 176 4.83 0.24 -4.79
N ARG A 177 4.96 -0.52 -5.87
CA ARG A 177 3.88 -1.41 -6.36
C ARG A 177 4.43 -2.79 -6.68
N PHE A 178 5.09 -3.42 -5.70
CA PHE A 178 5.63 -4.79 -5.74
C PHE A 178 4.54 -5.89 -5.78
N HIS A 179 3.41 -5.61 -6.43
CA HIS A 179 2.27 -6.53 -6.54
C HIS A 179 2.61 -7.81 -7.34
N THR A 180 3.74 -7.83 -8.05
CA THR A 180 4.29 -9.03 -8.72
C THR A 180 4.57 -10.15 -7.70
N LEU A 181 4.94 -9.79 -6.47
CA LEU A 181 5.31 -10.72 -5.40
C LEU A 181 4.11 -11.44 -4.76
N ILE A 182 2.88 -11.06 -5.13
CA ILE A 182 1.63 -11.55 -4.53
C ILE A 182 1.34 -12.98 -4.99
N GLN A 183 1.13 -13.87 -4.01
CA GLN A 183 0.61 -15.21 -4.24
C GLN A 183 -0.92 -15.23 -4.18
N GLY A 184 -1.55 -15.95 -5.10
CA GLY A 184 -3.00 -16.23 -5.05
C GLY A 184 -3.38 -17.27 -3.99
N LEU A 185 -2.43 -18.10 -3.54
CA LEU A 185 -2.65 -19.12 -2.53
C LEU A 185 -1.64 -18.95 -1.38
N LEU A 186 -2.13 -18.99 -0.14
CA LEU A 186 -1.33 -18.95 1.07
C LEU A 186 -1.59 -20.21 1.90
N ARG A 187 -0.55 -20.98 2.20
CA ARG A 187 -0.64 -22.13 3.09
C ARG A 187 -0.51 -21.67 4.54
N LEU A 188 -1.53 -21.91 5.36
CA LEU A 188 -1.48 -21.70 6.81
C LEU A 188 -0.77 -22.88 7.46
N LEU A 189 0.12 -22.60 8.41
CA LEU A 189 1.00 -23.58 9.02
C LEU A 189 0.83 -23.61 10.54
N ASN A 190 0.61 -24.78 11.13
CA ASN A 190 0.66 -24.90 12.59
C ASN A 190 2.11 -24.79 13.11
N ASN A 191 2.28 -24.81 14.43
CA ASN A 191 3.59 -24.72 15.09
C ASN A 191 4.53 -25.90 14.78
N ALA A 192 4.01 -27.01 14.24
CA ALA A 192 4.81 -28.14 13.75
C ALA A 192 5.22 -27.98 12.27
N GLY A 193 4.91 -26.85 11.63
CA GLY A 193 5.17 -26.59 10.20
C GLY A 193 4.24 -27.34 9.25
N GLN A 194 3.17 -27.96 9.75
CA GLN A 194 2.22 -28.71 8.95
C GLN A 194 1.14 -27.79 8.40
N VAL A 195 0.70 -28.05 7.17
CA VAL A 195 -0.37 -27.28 6.53
C VAL A 195 -1.70 -27.62 7.21
N THR A 196 -2.33 -26.62 7.81
CA THR A 196 -3.67 -26.75 8.38
C THR A 196 -4.74 -26.41 7.35
N GLN A 197 -4.49 -25.40 6.54
CA GLN A 197 -5.43 -24.87 5.56
C GLN A 197 -4.68 -24.17 4.42
N THR A 198 -5.26 -24.14 3.23
CA THR A 198 -4.79 -23.25 2.15
C THR A 198 -5.87 -22.21 1.86
N ILE A 199 -5.47 -20.95 1.96
CA ILE A 199 -6.30 -19.77 1.78
C ILE A 199 -6.10 -19.25 0.35
N GLN A 200 -7.21 -18.91 -0.30
CA GLN A 200 -7.19 -18.30 -1.63
C GLN A 200 -7.45 -16.80 -1.51
N LEU A 201 -6.55 -15.98 -2.06
CA LEU A 201 -6.51 -14.54 -1.87
C LEU A 201 -7.82 -13.86 -2.29
N ARG A 202 -8.38 -14.20 -3.46
CA ARG A 202 -9.62 -13.57 -3.95
C ARG A 202 -10.83 -13.72 -3.04
N LYS A 203 -10.82 -14.69 -2.12
CA LYS A 203 -11.92 -14.91 -1.14
C LYS A 203 -11.77 -14.09 0.15
N HIS A 204 -10.63 -13.43 0.33
CA HIS A 204 -10.22 -12.81 1.59
C HIS A 204 -10.00 -11.29 1.50
N PHE A 205 -10.16 -10.69 0.32
CA PHE A 205 -10.23 -9.24 0.22
C PHE A 205 -11.40 -8.69 1.05
N ASN A 206 -11.12 -7.79 1.99
CA ASN A 206 -12.10 -7.21 2.94
C ASN A 206 -12.90 -8.25 3.75
N ASN A 207 -12.38 -9.47 3.89
CA ASN A 207 -13.06 -10.55 4.61
C ASN A 207 -12.12 -11.16 5.67
N PRO A 208 -12.20 -10.70 6.92
CA PRO A 208 -11.36 -11.20 8.01
C PRO A 208 -11.87 -12.49 8.65
N SER A 209 -12.95 -13.10 8.13
CA SER A 209 -13.63 -14.25 8.77
C SER A 209 -12.68 -15.40 9.12
N ALA A 210 -11.69 -15.69 8.25
CA ALA A 210 -10.71 -16.74 8.48
C ALA A 210 -9.80 -16.49 9.69
N MET A 211 -9.59 -15.24 10.10
CA MET A 211 -8.73 -14.88 11.24
C MET A 211 -9.41 -15.10 12.59
N TYR A 212 -10.74 -15.13 12.66
CA TYR A 212 -11.47 -15.32 13.93
C TYR A 212 -11.47 -16.76 14.44
N ARG A 213 -11.00 -17.72 13.64
CA ARG A 213 -10.79 -19.09 14.12
C ARG A 213 -9.67 -19.09 15.15
N LYS A 214 -9.90 -19.78 16.28
CA LYS A 214 -8.88 -19.95 17.33
C LYS A 214 -7.57 -20.50 16.74
N GLY A 215 -6.46 -19.85 17.05
CA GLY A 215 -5.12 -20.21 16.56
C GLY A 215 -4.80 -19.79 15.13
N ALA A 216 -5.76 -19.22 14.38
CA ALA A 216 -5.52 -18.84 13.00
C ALA A 216 -4.45 -17.76 12.86
N PHE A 217 -4.36 -16.81 13.79
CA PHE A 217 -3.37 -15.74 13.74
C PHE A 217 -1.93 -16.27 13.69
N ASP A 218 -1.58 -17.20 14.59
CA ASP A 218 -0.27 -17.85 14.60
C ASP A 218 -0.05 -18.64 13.30
N GLU A 219 -1.10 -19.29 12.78
CA GLU A 219 -1.00 -20.01 11.52
C GLU A 219 -0.80 -19.10 10.30
N PHE A 220 -1.36 -17.89 10.32
CA PHE A 220 -1.10 -16.84 9.32
C PHE A 220 0.34 -16.34 9.42
N LEU A 221 0.84 -16.05 10.62
CA LEU A 221 2.22 -15.62 10.84
C LEU A 221 3.22 -16.68 10.36
N ASN A 222 3.02 -17.95 10.75
CA ASN A 222 3.82 -19.07 10.26
C ASN A 222 3.69 -19.24 8.75
N GLY A 223 2.50 -18.99 8.20
CA GLY A 223 2.27 -18.97 6.75
C GLY A 223 3.09 -17.88 6.05
N TYR A 224 3.13 -16.66 6.59
CA TYR A 224 3.89 -15.56 5.98
C TYR A 224 5.39 -15.85 5.93
N THR A 225 5.95 -16.43 7.00
CA THR A 225 7.37 -16.79 7.07
C THR A 225 7.70 -18.07 6.31
N GLY A 226 6.79 -19.05 6.27
CA GLY A 226 7.03 -20.37 5.67
C GLY A 226 6.69 -20.51 4.19
N ASN A 227 5.89 -19.61 3.61
CA ASN A 227 5.60 -19.62 2.17
C ASN A 227 6.59 -18.74 1.41
N PRO A 228 6.96 -19.05 0.15
CA PRO A 228 7.73 -18.14 -0.70
C PRO A 228 6.89 -16.91 -1.12
N THR A 229 7.47 -15.91 -1.78
CA THR A 229 6.72 -14.94 -2.59
C THR A 229 6.67 -15.42 -4.04
N GLN A 230 5.84 -14.79 -4.88
CA GLN A 230 6.07 -14.87 -6.33
C GLN A 230 7.40 -14.19 -6.70
N THR A 231 7.88 -14.48 -7.91
CA THR A 231 9.05 -13.82 -8.50
C THR A 231 8.73 -12.39 -8.90
N PHE A 232 9.72 -11.50 -8.80
CA PHE A 232 9.58 -10.15 -9.29
C PHE A 232 9.76 -10.15 -10.82
N ASP A 233 8.67 -10.32 -11.54
CA ASP A 233 8.66 -10.36 -13.01
C ASP A 233 7.37 -9.73 -13.58
N GLN A 234 7.12 -9.95 -14.87
CA GLN A 234 5.97 -9.40 -15.60
C GLN A 234 4.65 -10.18 -15.37
N PHE A 235 4.67 -11.23 -14.56
CA PHE A 235 3.52 -12.08 -14.30
C PHE A 235 2.85 -11.74 -12.98
N PHE A 236 1.53 -11.92 -12.94
CA PHE A 236 0.70 -11.63 -11.79
C PHE A 236 -0.33 -12.72 -11.62
N THR A 237 -0.70 -13.01 -10.37
CA THR A 237 -1.75 -14.00 -10.08
C THR A 237 -3.12 -13.52 -10.57
N GLU A 238 -3.95 -14.44 -11.09
CA GLU A 238 -5.32 -14.13 -11.52
C GLU A 238 -6.17 -13.51 -10.41
N ASP A 239 -5.85 -13.85 -9.15
CA ASP A 239 -6.52 -13.32 -7.97
C ASP A 239 -6.43 -11.77 -7.87
N ILE A 240 -5.46 -11.11 -8.53
CA ILE A 240 -5.34 -9.65 -8.58
C ILE A 240 -5.56 -9.03 -9.96
N THR A 241 -5.47 -9.79 -11.06
CA THR A 241 -5.72 -9.27 -12.42
C THR A 241 -7.16 -9.44 -12.88
N ASN A 242 -7.89 -10.43 -12.37
CA ASN A 242 -9.25 -10.75 -12.80
C ASN A 242 -10.27 -10.79 -11.67
N HIS A 243 -9.80 -10.89 -10.42
CA HIS A 243 -10.62 -11.18 -9.25
C HIS A 243 -10.36 -10.22 -8.07
N LEU A 244 -9.72 -9.06 -8.32
CA LEU A 244 -9.48 -8.08 -7.28
C LEU A 244 -10.80 -7.57 -6.71
N PHE A 245 -10.96 -7.64 -5.38
CA PHE A 245 -12.21 -7.28 -4.68
C PHE A 245 -13.46 -7.91 -5.30
N GLN A 246 -13.35 -9.14 -5.81
CA GLN A 246 -14.49 -9.87 -6.35
C GLN A 246 -15.60 -9.97 -5.28
N GLU A 247 -16.79 -9.51 -5.64
CA GLU A 247 -17.97 -9.63 -4.79
C GLU A 247 -18.45 -11.09 -4.71
N HIS A 248 -19.07 -11.48 -3.60
CA HIS A 248 -19.47 -12.86 -3.32
C HIS A 248 -20.35 -13.50 -4.42
N ASN A 249 -21.22 -12.70 -5.05
CA ASN A 249 -22.14 -13.18 -6.09
C ASN A 249 -21.62 -12.89 -7.52
N SER A 250 -20.42 -12.32 -7.65
CA SER A 250 -19.79 -12.08 -8.93
C SER A 250 -18.86 -13.24 -9.32
N ARG A 251 -18.66 -13.44 -10.61
CA ARG A 251 -17.66 -14.38 -11.16
C ARG A 251 -16.33 -13.70 -11.50
N PHE A 252 -16.27 -12.37 -11.41
CA PHE A 252 -15.13 -11.55 -11.73
C PHE A 252 -14.96 -10.41 -10.72
N GLY A 253 -13.77 -9.84 -10.66
CA GLY A 253 -13.44 -8.62 -9.93
C GLY A 253 -12.76 -7.61 -10.85
N MET A 254 -12.10 -6.63 -10.25
CA MET A 254 -11.30 -5.66 -10.98
C MET A 254 -9.90 -6.21 -11.31
N ASP A 255 -9.18 -5.44 -12.11
CA ASP A 255 -7.78 -5.69 -12.48
C ASP A 255 -6.87 -4.67 -11.77
N LEU A 256 -6.09 -5.13 -10.80
CA LEU A 256 -5.14 -4.30 -10.07
C LEU A 256 -4.05 -3.70 -10.97
N ILE A 257 -3.63 -4.43 -12.00
CA ILE A 257 -2.55 -4.01 -12.90
C ILE A 257 -3.07 -2.95 -13.86
N ALA A 258 -4.26 -3.15 -14.43
CA ALA A 258 -4.93 -2.11 -15.20
C ALA A 258 -5.17 -0.85 -14.35
N LEU A 259 -5.59 -1.00 -13.09
CA LEU A 259 -5.74 0.12 -12.15
C LEU A 259 -4.41 0.84 -11.90
N ASN A 260 -3.30 0.12 -11.75
CA ASN A 260 -1.97 0.69 -11.57
C ASN A 260 -1.52 1.49 -12.80
N ILE A 261 -1.64 0.91 -14.00
CA ILE A 261 -1.31 1.57 -15.28
C ILE A 261 -2.15 2.83 -15.47
N GLN A 262 -3.46 2.73 -15.24
CA GLN A 262 -4.37 3.87 -15.35
C GLN A 262 -4.01 4.97 -14.35
N ARG A 263 -3.56 4.61 -13.14
CA ARG A 263 -3.14 5.56 -12.10
C ARG A 263 -1.90 6.34 -12.52
N VAL A 264 -0.91 5.66 -13.11
CA VAL A 264 0.32 6.25 -13.66
C VAL A 264 -0.01 7.23 -14.79
N HIS A 265 -0.92 6.88 -15.72
CA HIS A 265 -1.30 7.73 -16.85
C HIS A 265 -1.82 9.12 -16.44
N TYR A 266 -2.49 9.23 -15.29
CA TYR A 266 -3.03 10.51 -14.80
C TYR A 266 -2.10 11.28 -13.88
N ILE A 267 -0.89 10.80 -13.66
CA ILE A 267 0.18 11.56 -13.02
C ILE A 267 1.05 12.15 -14.10
N LYS A 268 1.19 13.48 -14.06
CA LYS A 268 2.26 14.13 -14.82
C LYS A 268 3.56 13.89 -14.07
N PHE A 269 4.36 12.98 -14.57
CA PHE A 269 5.79 13.00 -14.27
C PHE A 269 6.35 14.30 -14.87
N PRO A 270 7.11 15.11 -14.11
CA PRO A 270 7.95 16.12 -14.71
C PRO A 270 8.84 15.38 -15.72
N ASN A 271 8.80 15.82 -16.98
CA ASN A 271 9.46 15.24 -18.15
C ASN A 271 10.52 14.17 -17.82
N GLN A 272 10.18 12.90 -17.99
CA GLN A 272 11.20 11.87 -18.21
C GLN A 272 11.80 12.11 -19.60
N MET A 273 12.72 13.06 -19.67
CA MET A 273 13.69 13.24 -20.74
C MET A 273 15.00 13.67 -20.10
N ALA A 274 15.77 12.67 -19.68
CA ALA A 274 17.23 12.56 -19.82
C ALA A 274 17.61 11.12 -19.43
#